data_AF-A0A946ZIG6-F1
#
_entry.id   AF-A0A946ZIG6-F1
#
_cell.length_a   1.000
_cell.length_b   1.000
_cell.length_c   1.000
_cell.angle_alpha   90.00
_cell.angle_beta   90.00
_cell.angle_gamma   90.00
#
_symmetry.space_group_name_H-M   'P 1'
#
loop_
_entity.id
_entity.type
_entity.pdbx_description
1 polymer ?
#
loop_
_entity_poly.entity_id
_entity_poly.type
_entity_poly.pdbx_seq_one_letter_code
_entity_poly.pdbx_strand_id
1 'polypeptide(L)'
;ITNPNKALSLNGRTIIGGYFGGDRISNSYTLRFRLGDKFNSEYGLSHNQLNLPNGDVTAVINRMRLAYSFTPRMFIQGLIQHNNISNIFSVNARFAWLQNANTGLFVVVNIVKDDDILDGLDNQSITVKYTHRFDLLRN
;
A
#
# COMPACT_ATOMS: atom_id res chain seq x y z
N ILE A 1 13.17 3.74 17.07
CA ILE A 1 13.11 4.21 15.66
C ILE A 1 14.54 4.29 15.14
N THR A 2 14.86 3.72 13.98
CA THR A 2 16.20 3.89 13.37
C THR A 2 16.21 5.07 12.39
N ASN A 3 17.40 5.51 11.97
CA ASN A 3 17.55 6.64 11.06
C ASN A 3 16.84 6.38 9.70
N PRO A 4 15.82 7.19 9.33
CA PRO A 4 15.06 7.01 8.09
C PRO A 4 15.83 7.37 6.81
N ASN A 5 16.97 8.07 6.93
CA ASN A 5 17.81 8.45 5.79
C ASN A 5 18.80 7.35 5.39
N LYS A 6 18.89 6.25 6.16
CA LYS A 6 19.72 5.10 5.79
C LYS A 6 18.98 4.21 4.80
N ALA A 7 19.75 3.45 4.01
CA ALA A 7 19.22 2.49 3.04
C ALA A 7 18.24 1.47 3.65
N LEU A 8 18.38 1.16 4.94
CA LEU A 8 17.44 0.36 5.71
C LEU A 8 17.03 1.14 6.96
N SER A 9 15.72 1.22 7.22
CA SER A 9 15.19 1.78 8.45
C SER A 9 14.03 0.98 9.02
N LEU A 10 13.96 0.89 10.35
CA LEU A 10 12.94 0.19 11.09
C LEU A 10 12.27 1.15 12.08
N ASN A 11 10.96 1.14 12.09
CA ASN A 11 10.13 1.84 13.06
C ASN A 11 9.21 0.84 13.75
N GLY A 12 9.04 0.98 15.06
CA GLY A 12 8.14 0.19 15.87
C GLY A 12 7.35 1.13 16.78
N ARG A 13 6.06 0.87 16.96
CA ARG A 13 5.18 1.62 17.85
C ARG A 13 4.23 0.66 18.55
N THR A 14 4.15 0.79 19.87
CA THR A 14 3.16 0.10 20.69
C THR A 14 2.24 1.13 21.32
N ILE A 15 0.94 0.89 21.31
CA ILE A 15 -0.08 1.71 21.95
C ILE A 15 -0.87 0.79 22.89
N ILE A 16 -0.93 1.16 24.16
CA ILE A 16 -1.69 0.46 25.20
C ILE A 16 -2.64 1.48 25.82
N GLY A 17 -3.93 1.16 25.91
CA GLY A 17 -4.91 2.04 26.56
C GLY A 17 -6.35 1.67 26.23
N GLY A 18 -7.29 2.46 26.76
CA GLY A 18 -8.73 2.21 26.59
C GLY A 18 -9.20 2.30 25.14
N TYR A 19 -10.19 1.49 24.77
CA TYR A 19 -10.81 1.44 23.45
C TYR A 19 -12.30 1.11 23.56
N PHE A 20 -13.18 2.07 23.25
CA PHE A 20 -14.65 1.91 23.23
C PHE A 20 -15.24 1.15 24.44
N GLY A 21 -14.82 1.53 25.66
CA GLY A 21 -15.30 0.91 26.91
C GLY A 21 -14.56 -0.37 27.32
N GLY A 22 -13.61 -0.85 26.51
CA GLY A 22 -12.64 -1.87 26.88
C GLY A 22 -11.21 -1.35 26.71
N ASP A 23 -10.29 -2.22 26.31
CA ASP A 23 -8.86 -1.95 26.22
C ASP A 23 -8.25 -2.47 24.91
N ARG A 24 -7.16 -1.83 24.50
CA ARG A 24 -6.45 -2.14 23.26
C ARG A 24 -4.96 -2.19 23.49
N ILE A 25 -4.34 -3.20 22.89
CA ILE A 25 -2.91 -3.30 22.68
C ILE A 25 -2.67 -3.34 21.16
N SER A 26 -2.06 -2.30 20.63
CA SER A 26 -1.71 -2.18 19.21
C SER A 26 -0.20 -2.13 19.04
N ASN A 27 0.35 -3.07 18.29
CA ASN A 27 1.76 -3.13 17.92
C ASN A 27 1.87 -2.90 16.43
N SER A 28 2.72 -1.98 16.00
CA SER A 28 2.92 -1.67 14.58
C SER A 28 4.40 -1.57 14.27
N TYR A 29 4.85 -2.30 13.26
CA TYR A 29 6.21 -2.31 12.77
C TYR A 29 6.23 -1.84 11.31
N THR A 30 7.26 -1.09 10.94
CA THR A 30 7.46 -0.62 9.58
C THR A 30 8.93 -0.72 9.23
N LEU A 31 9.24 -1.58 8.29
CA LEU A 31 10.55 -1.73 7.67
C LEU A 31 10.55 -0.97 6.35
N ARG A 32 11.50 -0.08 6.15
CA ARG A 32 11.70 0.64 4.89
C ARG A 32 13.07 0.32 4.34
N PHE A 33 13.12 0.05 3.05
CA PHE A 33 14.36 -0.12 2.32
C PHE A 33 14.38 0.81 1.11
N ARG A 34 15.52 1.45 0.90
CA ARG A 34 15.76 2.40 -0.18
C ARG A 34 17.12 2.13 -0.80
N LEU A 35 17.12 1.99 -2.12
CA LEU A 35 18.35 1.84 -2.90
C LEU A 35 18.46 3.00 -3.89
N GLY A 36 19.32 3.96 -3.54
CA GLY A 36 19.53 5.18 -4.32
C GLY A 36 18.29 6.05 -4.44
N ASP A 37 18.03 6.55 -5.64
CA ASP A 37 16.85 7.32 -6.03
C ASP A 37 15.81 6.49 -6.80
N LYS A 38 16.16 5.28 -7.26
CA LYS A 38 15.32 4.46 -8.12
C LYS A 38 14.36 3.55 -7.38
N PHE A 39 14.79 2.94 -6.27
CA PHE A 39 14.00 1.89 -5.61
C PHE A 39 13.67 2.22 -4.17
N ASN A 40 12.40 2.04 -3.81
CA ASN A 40 11.90 2.15 -2.44
C ASN A 40 10.92 1.01 -2.16
N SER A 41 11.02 0.42 -0.97
CA SER A 41 10.04 -0.52 -0.45
C SER A 41 9.71 -0.22 1.00
N GLU A 42 8.47 -0.51 1.39
CA GLU A 42 8.00 -0.45 2.76
C GLU A 42 7.20 -1.70 3.07
N TYR A 43 7.55 -2.39 4.14
CA TYR A 43 6.76 -3.45 4.73
C TYR A 43 6.23 -3.00 6.08
N GLY A 44 4.92 -3.09 6.29
CA GLY A 44 4.23 -2.75 7.50
C GLY A 44 3.46 -3.94 8.05
N LEU A 45 3.60 -4.17 9.36
CA LEU A 45 2.83 -5.16 10.12
C LEU A 45 2.13 -4.43 11.26
N SER A 46 0.83 -4.64 11.42
CA SER A 46 0.04 -4.12 12.53
C SER A 46 -0.72 -5.25 13.20
N HIS A 47 -0.49 -5.45 14.49
CA HIS A 47 -1.16 -6.42 15.34
C HIS A 47 -1.96 -5.66 16.40
N ASN A 48 -3.28 -5.79 16.39
CA ASN A 48 -4.19 -5.08 17.27
C ASN A 48 -5.02 -6.10 18.04
N GLN A 49 -4.83 -6.16 19.35
CA GLN A 49 -5.70 -6.88 20.26
C GLN A 49 -6.67 -5.87 20.86
N LEU A 50 -7.96 -6.13 20.69
CA LEU A 50 -9.05 -5.31 21.19
C LEU A 50 -9.84 -6.19 22.15
N ASN A 51 -9.88 -5.82 23.42
CA ASN A 51 -10.76 -6.43 24.40
C ASN A 51 -11.95 -5.50 24.53
N LEU A 52 -13.14 -5.94 24.11
CA LEU A 52 -14.36 -5.14 24.20
C LEU A 52 -15.35 -5.79 25.17
N PRO A 53 -16.28 -5.01 25.75
CA PRO A 53 -17.31 -5.55 26.65
C PRO A 53 -18.16 -6.68 26.04
N ASN A 54 -18.23 -6.74 24.71
CA ASN A 54 -19.00 -7.70 23.93
C ASN A 54 -18.14 -8.78 23.25
N GLY A 55 -16.83 -8.84 23.52
CA GLY A 55 -15.93 -9.87 23.02
C GLY A 55 -14.56 -9.35 22.58
N ASP A 56 -13.64 -10.28 22.35
CA ASP A 56 -12.26 -9.97 21.99
C ASP A 56 -12.03 -10.11 20.48
N VAL A 57 -11.28 -9.18 19.90
CA VAL A 57 -10.96 -9.13 18.47
C VAL A 57 -9.46 -8.96 18.27
N THR A 58 -8.85 -9.82 17.44
CA THR A 58 -7.44 -9.71 17.06
C THR A 58 -7.28 -9.41 15.57
N ALA A 59 -6.85 -8.19 15.25
CA ALA A 59 -6.58 -7.73 13.89
C ALA A 59 -5.10 -7.76 13.54
N VAL A 60 -4.75 -8.50 12.49
CA VAL A 60 -3.42 -8.53 11.88
C VAL A 60 -3.52 -7.98 10.45
N ILE A 61 -2.89 -6.84 10.24
CA ILE A 61 -2.84 -6.18 8.94
C ILE A 61 -1.40 -6.16 8.44
N ASN A 62 -1.20 -6.73 7.25
CA ASN A 62 0.06 -6.69 6.54
C ASN A 62 -0.06 -5.74 5.35
N ARG A 63 0.98 -4.93 5.12
CA ARG A 63 1.05 -3.99 4.01
C ARG A 63 2.44 -3.99 3.40
N MET A 64 2.53 -4.13 2.08
CA MET A 64 3.78 -3.98 1.35
C MET A 64 3.63 -2.93 0.25
N ARG A 65 4.51 -1.93 0.24
CA ARG A 65 4.64 -0.94 -0.83
C ARG A 65 5.94 -1.17 -1.57
N LEU A 66 5.87 -1.11 -2.89
CA LEU A 66 7.02 -1.20 -3.79
C LEU A 66 6.97 -0.04 -4.77
N ALA A 67 8.11 0.58 -5.03
CA ALA A 67 8.24 1.64 -6.02
C ALA A 67 9.60 1.51 -6.71
N TYR A 68 9.59 1.46 -8.04
CA TYR A 68 10.78 1.43 -8.87
C TYR A 68 10.67 2.42 -10.02
N SER A 69 11.65 3.32 -10.12
CA SER A 69 11.77 4.31 -11.18
C SER A 69 12.85 3.86 -12.17
N PHE A 70 12.43 3.49 -13.38
CA PHE A 70 13.35 3.20 -14.50
C PHE A 70 14.04 4.50 -14.94
N THR A 71 13.25 5.58 -15.07
CA THR A 71 13.68 6.96 -15.35
C THR A 71 12.78 7.93 -14.55
N PRO A 72 13.09 9.23 -14.46
CA PRO A 72 12.18 10.22 -13.84
C PRO A 72 10.79 10.29 -14.49
N ARG A 73 10.63 9.71 -15.69
CA ARG A 73 9.38 9.68 -16.46
C ARG A 73 8.81 8.27 -16.62
N MET A 74 9.43 7.24 -16.07
CA MET A 74 8.98 5.85 -16.21
C MET A 74 9.12 5.12 -14.89
N PHE A 75 8.02 4.70 -14.30
CA PHE A 75 8.03 4.04 -13.01
C PHE A 75 6.90 3.03 -12.85
N ILE A 76 7.12 2.09 -11.93
CA ILE A 76 6.12 1.17 -11.43
C ILE A 76 6.00 1.31 -9.92
N GLN A 77 4.78 1.26 -9.42
CA GLN A 77 4.46 1.29 -8.00
C GLN A 77 3.43 0.20 -7.69
N GLY A 78 3.52 -0.38 -6.52
CA GLY A 78 2.64 -1.43 -6.05
C GLY A 78 2.31 -1.27 -4.57
N LEU A 79 1.09 -1.62 -4.20
CA LEU A 79 0.60 -1.73 -2.84
C LEU A 79 -0.13 -3.07 -2.71
N ILE A 80 0.37 -3.92 -1.82
CA ILE A 80 -0.24 -5.19 -1.45
C ILE A 80 -0.69 -5.07 -0.01
N GLN A 81 -1.92 -5.48 0.30
CA GLN A 81 -2.44 -5.48 1.66
C GLN A 81 -3.19 -6.77 1.93
N HIS A 82 -3.07 -7.26 3.16
CA HIS A 82 -3.84 -8.38 3.66
C HIS A 82 -4.39 -8.03 5.05
N ASN A 83 -5.68 -8.28 5.26
CA ASN A 83 -6.35 -8.09 6.54
C ASN A 83 -7.03 -9.40 6.96
N ASN A 84 -6.56 -9.98 8.07
CA ASN A 84 -7.06 -11.26 8.57
C ASN A 84 -8.50 -11.21 9.14
N ILE A 85 -9.01 -10.05 9.56
CA ILE A 85 -10.38 -9.97 10.12
C ILE A 85 -11.40 -10.10 9.01
N SER A 86 -11.15 -9.43 7.89
CA SER A 86 -12.04 -9.45 6.74
C SER A 86 -11.65 -10.53 5.73
N ASN A 87 -10.57 -11.27 5.94
CA ASN A 87 -9.96 -12.18 4.95
C ASN A 87 -9.74 -11.57 3.57
N ILE A 88 -9.56 -10.23 3.51
CA ILE A 88 -9.37 -9.51 2.26
C ILE A 88 -7.89 -9.43 1.93
N PHE A 89 -7.54 -9.92 0.75
CA PHE A 89 -6.28 -9.67 0.07
C PHE A 89 -6.50 -8.62 -1.04
N SER A 90 -5.63 -7.62 -1.11
CA SER A 90 -5.72 -6.58 -2.14
C SER A 90 -4.37 -6.25 -2.75
N VAL A 91 -4.39 -5.97 -4.05
CA VAL A 91 -3.24 -5.55 -4.84
C VAL A 91 -3.65 -4.35 -5.67
N ASN A 92 -2.91 -3.26 -5.55
CA ASN A 92 -2.95 -2.13 -6.45
C ASN A 92 -1.57 -1.99 -7.09
N ALA A 93 -1.48 -2.10 -8.41
CA ALA A 93 -0.25 -1.87 -9.15
C ALA A 93 -0.47 -0.80 -10.21
N ARG A 94 0.51 0.09 -10.38
CA ARG A 94 0.47 1.18 -11.34
C ARG A 94 1.79 1.27 -12.07
N PHE A 95 1.73 1.17 -13.38
CA PHE A 95 2.79 1.58 -14.29
C PHE A 95 2.46 2.95 -14.88
N ALA A 96 3.45 3.83 -14.94
CA ALA A 96 3.32 5.14 -15.56
C ALA A 96 4.53 5.43 -16.46
N TRP A 97 4.24 5.86 -17.68
CA TRP A 97 5.21 6.38 -18.62
C TRP A 97 4.78 7.77 -19.09
N LEU A 98 5.45 8.78 -18.55
CA LEU A 98 5.14 10.19 -18.72
C LEU A 98 5.86 10.79 -19.93
N GLN A 99 5.17 11.69 -20.63
CA GLN A 99 5.72 12.59 -21.64
C GLN A 99 5.92 13.99 -21.01
N ASN A 100 5.40 15.05 -21.65
CA ASN A 100 5.45 16.43 -21.14
C ASN A 100 4.08 16.84 -20.57
N ALA A 101 4.06 17.67 -19.53
CA ALA A 101 2.82 18.17 -18.89
C ALA A 101 1.85 17.07 -18.41
N ASN A 102 2.38 16.07 -17.70
CA ASN A 102 1.62 14.97 -17.08
C ASN A 102 0.75 14.15 -18.06
N THR A 103 1.04 14.24 -19.36
CA THR A 103 0.52 13.34 -20.39
C THR A 103 1.37 12.07 -20.45
N GLY A 104 0.83 11.00 -21.02
CA GLY A 104 1.51 9.73 -21.08
C GLY A 104 0.58 8.52 -21.01
N LEU A 105 1.19 7.37 -20.78
CA LEU A 105 0.53 6.08 -20.60
C LEU A 105 0.47 5.71 -19.13
N PHE A 106 -0.69 5.29 -18.67
CA PHE A 106 -0.92 4.75 -17.35
C PHE A 106 -1.60 3.39 -17.48
N VAL A 107 -1.08 2.40 -16.78
CA VAL A 107 -1.69 1.07 -16.64
C VAL A 107 -1.85 0.82 -15.15
N VAL A 108 -3.09 0.56 -14.71
CA VAL A 108 -3.42 0.31 -13.31
C VAL A 108 -4.12 -1.03 -13.21
N VAL A 109 -3.63 -1.89 -12.33
CA VAL A 109 -4.25 -3.16 -11.96
C VAL A 109 -4.74 -3.03 -10.53
N ASN A 110 -6.02 -3.33 -10.29
CA ASN A 110 -6.57 -3.51 -8.95
C ASN A 110 -7.14 -4.91 -8.84
N ILE A 111 -6.74 -5.63 -7.80
CA ILE A 111 -7.31 -6.91 -7.42
C ILE A 111 -7.72 -6.78 -5.96
N VAL A 112 -8.96 -7.14 -5.68
CA VAL A 112 -9.47 -7.37 -4.33
C VAL A 112 -10.04 -8.76 -4.35
N LYS A 113 -9.56 -9.60 -3.44
CA LYS A 113 -9.99 -10.97 -3.27
C LYS A 113 -10.40 -11.15 -1.82
N ASP A 114 -11.57 -11.71 -1.61
CA ASP A 114 -11.99 -12.22 -0.31
C ASP A 114 -11.75 -13.74 -0.31
N ASP A 115 -11.01 -14.23 0.68
CA ASP A 115 -10.73 -15.67 0.80
C ASP A 115 -11.87 -16.44 1.50
N ASP A 116 -13.00 -15.79 1.83
CA ASP A 116 -14.18 -16.47 2.39
C ASP A 116 -14.91 -17.36 1.34
N ILE A 117 -15.26 -18.58 1.74
CA ILE A 117 -15.76 -19.64 0.83
C ILE A 117 -17.23 -19.41 0.44
N LEU A 118 -17.96 -18.60 1.22
CA LEU A 118 -19.42 -18.44 1.09
C LEU A 118 -19.86 -17.13 0.42
N ASP A 119 -19.02 -16.09 0.39
CA ASP A 119 -19.32 -14.79 -0.23
C ASP A 119 -18.04 -14.07 -0.66
N GLY A 120 -17.44 -14.54 -1.76
CA GLY A 120 -16.18 -13.99 -2.27
C GLY A 120 -16.38 -12.63 -2.96
N LEU A 121 -15.93 -11.54 -2.35
CA LEU A 121 -15.72 -10.27 -3.06
C LEU A 121 -14.47 -10.38 -3.95
N ASP A 122 -14.66 -10.96 -5.14
CA ASP A 122 -13.66 -11.04 -6.19
C ASP A 122 -13.84 -9.89 -7.18
N ASN A 123 -13.02 -8.85 -7.04
CA ASN A 123 -13.01 -7.73 -7.98
C ASN A 123 -11.62 -7.56 -8.59
N GLN A 124 -11.55 -7.72 -9.91
CA GLN A 124 -10.33 -7.52 -10.68
C GLN A 124 -10.60 -6.49 -11.77
N SER A 125 -9.80 -5.42 -11.79
CA SER A 125 -9.91 -4.38 -12.80
C SER A 125 -8.54 -4.03 -13.36
N ILE A 126 -8.51 -3.82 -14.67
CA ILE A 126 -7.36 -3.30 -15.39
C ILE A 126 -7.82 -2.02 -16.09
N THR A 127 -7.14 -0.92 -15.79
CA THR A 127 -7.40 0.38 -16.42
C THR A 127 -6.18 0.78 -17.24
N VAL A 128 -6.40 1.10 -18.52
CA VAL A 128 -5.38 1.65 -19.40
C VAL A 128 -5.82 3.04 -19.82
N LYS A 129 -4.97 4.04 -19.60
CA LYS A 129 -5.21 5.42 -20.00
C LYS A 129 -4.01 5.95 -20.77
N TYR A 130 -4.27 6.49 -21.96
CA TYR A 130 -3.29 7.24 -22.73
C TYR A 130 -3.74 8.68 -22.90
N THR A 131 -2.83 9.63 -22.79
CA THR A 131 -3.08 11.05 -23.01
C THR A 131 -1.91 11.64 -23.77
N HIS A 132 -2.20 12.48 -24.76
CA HIS A 132 -1.20 13.17 -25.57
C HIS A 132 -1.61 14.63 -25.74
N ARG A 133 -0.65 15.56 -25.63
CA ARG A 133 -0.89 17.00 -25.76
C ARG A 133 -0.32 17.49 -27.08
N PHE A 134 -1.17 18.15 -27.86
CA PHE A 134 -0.78 18.89 -29.05
C PHE A 134 -0.63 20.37 -28.70
N ASP A 135 0.37 21.02 -29.29
CA ASP A 135 0.49 22.48 -29.26
C ASP A 135 0.14 22.99 -30.66
N LEU A 136 -0.94 23.77 -30.75
CA LEU A 136 -1.50 24.27 -32.02
C LEU A 136 -1.04 25.70 -32.33
N LEU A 137 -0.41 26.38 -31.37
CA LEU A 137 0.04 27.77 -31.51
C LEU A 137 1.57 27.80 -31.47
N ARG A 138 2.18 27.19 -32.49
CA ARG A 138 3.60 27.36 -32.74
C ARG A 138 3.77 28.59 -33.64
N ASN A 139 3.81 29.77 -33.02
CA ASN A 139 4.35 30.98 -33.67
C ASN A 139 5.88 30.93 -33.64
#